data_AF-X1JPW0-F1
#
_entry.id   AF-X1JPW0-F1
#
_cell.length_a   1.000
_cell.length_b   1.000
_cell.length_c   1.000
_cell.angle_alpha   90.00
_cell.angle_beta   90.00
_cell.angle_gamma   90.00
#
_symmetry.space_group_name_H-M   'P 1'
#
loop_
_entity.id
_entity.type
_entity.pdbx_description
1 polymer ?
#
loop_
_entity_poly.entity_id
_entity_poly.type
_entity_poly.pdbx_seq_one_letter_code
_entity_poly.pdbx_strand_id
1 'polypeptide(L)'
;MRSQFDNMPELKIWATDINPAYIRRAQDGIYPLSSLKEVPQELREIYFIHNGEEGLFRVAPSLKKGIMWKVHNLSFELGEFDFQIIFLKNSILTYYQDKLKQSAFRKVVGSLAQGGFLIIGSHEKLPFESKDLVPFSGQTYIFKKIRE
;
A
#
# COMPACT_ATOMS: atom_id res chain seq x y z
N MET A 1 5.47 13.90 -21.80
CA MET A 1 5.22 13.31 -20.46
C MET A 1 6.13 12.12 -20.12
N ARG A 2 6.69 11.36 -21.09
CA ARG A 2 7.69 10.29 -20.81
C ARG A 2 9.07 10.80 -20.34
N SER A 3 9.48 12.00 -20.72
CA SER A 3 10.87 12.50 -20.54
C SER A 3 11.26 12.98 -19.14
N GLN A 4 10.39 12.84 -18.12
CA GLN A 4 10.70 13.28 -16.74
C GLN A 4 11.09 12.13 -15.81
N PHE A 5 11.03 10.88 -16.28
CA PHE A 5 11.20 9.69 -15.43
C PHE A 5 12.30 8.74 -15.91
N ASP A 6 13.14 9.16 -16.87
CA ASP A 6 14.16 8.30 -17.49
C ASP A 6 15.25 7.82 -16.51
N ASN A 7 15.34 8.45 -15.32
CA ASN A 7 16.26 8.06 -14.24
C ASN A 7 15.56 7.62 -12.95
N MET A 8 14.26 7.27 -13.00
CA MET A 8 13.59 6.72 -11.82
C MET A 8 14.10 5.31 -11.51
N PRO A 9 14.39 4.99 -10.25
CA PRO A 9 14.73 3.62 -9.87
C PRO A 9 13.55 2.68 -10.18
N GLU A 10 13.86 1.42 -10.44
CA GLU A 10 12.83 0.40 -10.65
C GLU A 10 11.93 0.31 -9.42
N LEU A 11 10.63 0.54 -9.63
CA LEU A 11 9.64 0.45 -8.57
C LEU A 11 9.29 -1.02 -8.31
N LYS A 12 9.54 -1.49 -7.08
CA LYS A 12 9.11 -2.80 -6.59
C LYS A 12 8.10 -2.61 -5.49
N ILE A 13 6.94 -3.25 -5.63
CA ILE A 13 5.82 -3.10 -4.70
C ILE A 13 5.54 -4.45 -4.05
N TRP A 14 5.42 -4.48 -2.73
CA TRP A 14 4.86 -5.62 -2.03
C TRP A 14 3.39 -5.35 -1.74
N ALA A 15 2.51 -6.17 -2.31
CA ALA A 15 1.08 -6.10 -2.08
C ALA A 15 0.65 -7.31 -1.24
N THR A 16 0.27 -7.06 0.01
CA THR A 16 0.00 -8.12 0.98
C THR A 16 -1.38 -8.03 1.59
N ASP A 17 -2.00 -9.18 1.82
CA ASP A 17 -3.26 -9.32 2.57
C ASP A 17 -3.28 -10.68 3.28
N ILE A 18 -3.98 -10.78 4.40
CA ILE A 18 -4.17 -12.06 5.10
C ILE A 18 -5.14 -12.97 4.34
N ASN A 19 -6.05 -12.39 3.55
CA ASN A 19 -7.06 -13.11 2.80
C ASN A 19 -6.55 -13.46 1.39
N PRO A 20 -6.30 -14.75 1.09
CA PRO A 20 -5.84 -15.17 -0.24
C PRO A 20 -6.83 -14.85 -1.36
N ALA A 21 -8.13 -14.74 -1.07
CA ALA A 21 -9.12 -14.36 -2.06
C ALA A 21 -8.96 -12.90 -2.53
N TYR A 22 -8.54 -12.00 -1.63
CA TYR A 22 -8.29 -10.59 -1.98
C TYR A 22 -7.01 -10.45 -2.80
N ILE A 23 -5.97 -11.22 -2.49
CA ILE A 23 -4.77 -11.30 -3.32
C ILE A 23 -5.12 -11.79 -4.73
N ARG A 24 -5.87 -12.89 -4.88
CA ARG A 24 -6.30 -13.39 -6.19
C ARG A 24 -7.09 -12.35 -6.97
N ARG A 25 -8.08 -11.71 -6.34
CA ARG A 25 -8.86 -10.65 -6.97
C ARG A 25 -7.99 -9.48 -7.45
N ALA A 26 -6.98 -9.07 -6.66
CA ALA A 26 -6.07 -8.01 -7.04
C ALA A 26 -5.13 -8.42 -8.20
N GLN A 27 -4.69 -9.67 -8.22
CA GLN A 27 -3.92 -10.26 -9.32
C GLN A 27 -4.74 -10.30 -10.62
N ASP A 28 -6.02 -10.68 -10.57
CA ASP A 28 -6.93 -10.62 -11.71
C ASP A 28 -7.10 -9.16 -12.16
N GLY A 29 -7.24 -8.25 -11.19
CA GLY A 29 -7.32 -6.81 -11.40
C GLY A 29 -8.52 -6.40 -12.24
N ILE A 30 -9.64 -7.10 -12.08
CA ILE A 30 -10.91 -6.83 -12.78
C ILE A 30 -11.83 -6.07 -11.83
N TYR A 31 -12.29 -4.91 -12.28
CA TYR A 31 -13.09 -3.98 -11.49
C TYR A 31 -14.23 -3.38 -12.31
N PRO A 32 -15.40 -3.11 -11.69
CA PRO A 32 -16.46 -2.37 -12.33
C PRO A 32 -16.06 -0.90 -12.49
N LEU A 33 -16.66 -0.20 -13.46
CA LEU A 33 -16.45 1.24 -13.67
C LEU A 33 -16.67 2.08 -12.41
N SER A 34 -17.61 1.65 -11.55
CA SER A 34 -17.90 2.32 -10.29
C SER A 34 -16.72 2.36 -9.32
N SER A 35 -15.80 1.40 -9.39
CA SER A 35 -14.55 1.41 -8.62
C SER A 35 -13.49 2.37 -9.18
N LEU A 36 -13.69 2.89 -10.39
CA LEU A 36 -12.74 3.73 -11.11
C LEU A 36 -13.18 5.20 -11.16
N LYS A 37 -14.20 5.60 -10.39
CA LYS A 37 -14.76 6.97 -10.45
C LYS A 37 -13.74 8.06 -10.12
N GLU A 38 -12.82 7.78 -9.20
CA GLU A 38 -11.77 8.72 -8.76
C GLU A 38 -10.52 8.69 -9.63
N VAL A 39 -10.45 7.78 -10.62
CA VAL A 39 -9.31 7.72 -11.54
C VAL A 39 -9.55 8.70 -12.69
N PRO A 40 -8.64 9.66 -12.95
CA PRO A 40 -8.74 10.57 -14.09
C PRO A 40 -8.99 9.83 -15.41
N GLN A 41 -9.81 10.40 -16.28
CA GLN A 41 -10.23 9.75 -17.52
C GLN A 41 -9.04 9.33 -18.38
N GLU A 42 -8.04 10.19 -18.51
CA GLU A 42 -6.85 9.95 -19.33
C GLU A 42 -6.07 8.74 -18.80
N LEU A 43 -5.97 8.59 -17.48
CA LEU A 43 -5.32 7.44 -16.87
C LEU A 43 -6.16 6.17 -17.00
N ARG A 44 -7.49 6.28 -16.92
CA ARG A 44 -8.39 5.15 -17.14
C ARG A 44 -8.22 4.57 -18.54
N GLU A 45 -8.23 5.42 -19.56
CA GLU A 45 -8.12 4.99 -20.96
C GLU A 45 -6.77 4.31 -21.25
N ILE A 46 -5.69 4.74 -20.59
CA ILE A 46 -4.35 4.16 -20.77
C ILE A 46 -4.19 2.84 -20.00
N TYR A 47 -4.69 2.77 -18.77
CA TYR A 47 -4.34 1.73 -17.82
C TYR A 47 -5.45 0.73 -17.47
N PHE A 48 -6.67 0.93 -17.98
CA PHE A 48 -7.81 0.05 -17.76
C PHE A 48 -8.40 -0.37 -19.11
N ILE A 49 -8.24 -1.64 -19.44
CA ILE A 49 -8.70 -2.23 -20.70
C ILE A 49 -10.04 -2.93 -20.52
N HIS A 50 -10.89 -2.92 -21.54
CA HIS A 50 -12.15 -3.67 -21.49
C HIS A 50 -11.88 -5.18 -21.32
N ASN A 51 -12.64 -5.81 -20.43
CA ASN A 51 -12.50 -7.24 -20.12
C ASN A 51 -13.38 -8.15 -21.01
N GLY A 52 -14.08 -7.60 -22.01
CA GLY A 52 -15.05 -8.33 -22.84
C GLY A 52 -16.45 -8.48 -22.20
N GLU A 53 -16.56 -8.23 -20.90
CA GLU A 53 -17.82 -8.14 -20.17
C GLU A 53 -18.24 -6.66 -20.00
N GLU A 54 -19.53 -6.39 -20.17
CA GLU A 54 -20.07 -5.02 -20.08
C GLU A 54 -19.84 -4.44 -18.67
N GLY A 55 -19.29 -3.23 -18.63
CA GLY A 55 -19.04 -2.51 -17.38
C GLY A 55 -17.85 -3.01 -16.54
N LEU A 56 -17.13 -4.05 -16.99
CA LEU A 56 -15.92 -4.56 -16.32
C LEU A 56 -14.64 -4.18 -17.06
N PHE A 57 -13.67 -3.71 -16.28
CA PHE A 57 -12.39 -3.23 -16.73
C PHE A 57 -11.28 -4.01 -16.05
N ARG A 58 -10.24 -4.36 -16.81
CA ARG A 58 -9.05 -5.03 -16.32
C ARG A 58 -7.89 -4.04 -16.26
N VAL A 59 -7.16 -4.04 -15.15
CA VAL A 59 -5.90 -3.30 -15.01
C VAL A 59 -4.89 -3.81 -16.04
N ALA A 60 -4.29 -2.90 -16.80
CA ALA A 60 -3.28 -3.21 -17.80
C ALA A 60 -2.11 -4.01 -17.18
N PRO A 61 -1.62 -5.08 -17.84
CA PRO A 61 -0.52 -5.90 -17.30
C PRO A 61 0.74 -5.10 -16.98
N SER A 62 1.00 -4.00 -17.69
CA SER A 62 2.12 -3.10 -17.43
C SER A 62 2.11 -2.49 -16.03
N LEU A 63 0.94 -2.17 -15.45
CA LEU A 63 0.83 -1.66 -14.08
C LEU A 63 1.09 -2.72 -13.01
N LYS A 64 0.94 -4.00 -13.37
CA LYS A 64 1.20 -5.12 -12.44
C LYS A 64 2.67 -5.52 -12.41
N LYS A 65 3.49 -4.99 -13.34
CA LYS A 65 4.93 -5.26 -13.39
C LYS A 65 5.60 -4.73 -12.12
N GLY A 66 6.45 -5.55 -11.51
CA GLY A 66 7.16 -5.19 -10.27
C GLY A 66 6.34 -5.35 -8.99
N ILE A 67 5.07 -5.78 -9.08
CA ILE A 67 4.27 -6.12 -7.90
C ILE A 67 4.53 -7.56 -7.49
N MET A 68 5.00 -7.75 -6.27
CA MET A 68 5.03 -9.04 -5.59
C MET A 68 3.80 -9.18 -4.69
N TRP A 69 2.99 -10.18 -5.02
CA TRP A 69 1.76 -10.50 -4.30
C TRP A 69 2.05 -11.54 -3.22
N LYS A 70 1.67 -11.27 -1.96
CA LYS A 70 1.95 -12.20 -0.85
C LYS A 70 0.74 -12.32 0.07
N VAL A 71 0.36 -13.54 0.39
CA VAL A 71 -0.56 -13.80 1.51
C VAL A 71 0.26 -13.65 2.79
N HIS A 72 -0.05 -12.66 3.60
CA HIS A 72 0.74 -12.34 4.78
C HIS A 72 -0.11 -11.74 5.90
N ASN A 73 0.10 -12.26 7.10
CA ASN A 73 -0.47 -11.72 8.32
C ASN A 73 0.60 -10.87 9.01
N LEU A 74 0.29 -9.58 9.23
CA LEU A 74 1.18 -8.58 9.83
C LEU A 74 1.61 -8.91 11.27
N SER A 75 0.96 -9.88 11.93
CA SER A 75 1.43 -10.44 13.19
C SER A 75 2.74 -11.21 13.03
N PHE A 76 3.12 -11.62 11.82
CA PHE A 76 4.40 -12.25 11.52
C PHE A 76 5.36 -11.23 10.91
N GLU A 77 6.65 -11.53 10.97
CA GLU A 77 7.67 -10.68 10.35
C GLU A 77 7.56 -10.75 8.84
N LEU A 78 7.68 -9.60 8.18
CA LEU A 78 7.82 -9.54 6.73
C LEU A 78 9.20 -10.04 6.30
N GLY A 79 10.21 -9.88 7.18
CA GLY A 79 11.66 -10.07 7.02
C GLY A 79 12.41 -8.76 7.28
N GLU A 80 13.74 -8.76 7.18
CA GLU A 80 14.55 -7.53 7.20
C GLU A 80 14.45 -6.86 5.83
N PHE A 81 13.55 -5.89 5.71
CA PHE A 81 13.37 -5.09 4.50
C PHE A 81 13.42 -3.62 4.86
N ASP A 82 14.06 -2.82 4.00
CA ASP A 82 14.11 -1.36 4.10
C ASP A 82 13.08 -0.74 3.14
N PHE A 83 11.79 -0.91 3.45
CA PHE A 83 10.75 -0.27 2.66
C PHE A 83 10.90 1.25 2.74
N GLN A 84 10.98 1.91 1.59
CA GLN A 84 11.05 3.37 1.54
C GLN A 84 9.70 4.01 1.86
N ILE A 85 8.62 3.32 1.50
CA ILE A 85 7.24 3.76 1.71
C ILE A 85 6.39 2.56 2.10
N ILE A 86 5.60 2.68 3.16
CA ILE A 86 4.59 1.70 3.57
C ILE A 86 3.22 2.38 3.59
N PHE A 87 2.25 1.80 2.88
CA PHE A 87 0.84 2.15 2.98
C PHE A 87 0.14 1.15 3.89
N LEU A 88 -0.39 1.62 5.01
CA LEU A 88 -1.07 0.82 6.02
C LEU A 88 -2.45 1.44 6.32
N LYS A 89 -3.40 1.26 5.39
CA LYS A 89 -4.77 1.79 5.49
C LYS A 89 -5.75 0.68 5.86
N ASN A 90 -6.73 0.98 6.73
CA ASN A 90 -7.96 0.22 7.01
C ASN A 90 -7.81 -1.17 7.69
N SER A 91 -6.65 -1.82 7.73
CA SER A 91 -6.59 -3.25 8.12
C SER A 91 -6.22 -3.54 9.59
N ILE A 92 -5.28 -2.81 10.20
CA ILE A 92 -4.72 -3.18 11.52
C ILE A 92 -5.06 -2.22 12.66
N LEU A 93 -5.27 -0.94 12.36
CA LEU A 93 -5.49 0.10 13.37
C LEU A 93 -6.87 -0.03 14.04
N THR A 94 -7.83 -0.64 13.34
CA THR A 94 -9.23 -0.71 13.80
C THR A 94 -9.57 -2.05 14.45
N TYR A 95 -9.10 -3.20 13.94
CA TYR A 95 -9.72 -4.51 14.21
C TYR A 95 -9.05 -5.42 15.25
N TYR A 96 -7.77 -5.26 15.56
CA TYR A 96 -7.07 -6.14 16.51
C TYR A 96 -7.32 -5.78 17.99
N GLN A 97 -7.17 -6.74 18.90
CA GLN A 97 -7.03 -6.45 20.33
C GLN A 97 -5.75 -5.65 20.57
N ASP A 98 -5.77 -4.70 21.52
CA ASP A 98 -4.74 -3.65 21.66
C ASP A 98 -3.30 -4.19 21.76
N LYS A 99 -3.08 -5.34 22.40
CA LYS A 99 -1.74 -5.95 22.51
C LYS A 99 -1.21 -6.48 21.18
N LEU A 100 -2.07 -7.09 20.35
CA LEU A 100 -1.69 -7.61 19.03
C LEU A 100 -1.48 -6.48 18.03
N LYS A 101 -2.26 -5.39 18.13
CA LYS A 101 -2.07 -4.16 17.35
C LYS A 101 -0.65 -3.62 17.51
N GLN A 102 -0.20 -3.48 18.75
CA GLN A 102 1.10 -2.89 19.03
C GLN A 102 2.26 -3.75 18.50
N SER A 103 2.20 -5.07 18.69
CA SER A 103 3.26 -5.97 18.21
C SER A 103 3.36 -5.97 16.67
N ALA A 104 2.23 -6.09 15.97
CA ALA A 104 2.21 -6.06 14.52
C ALA A 104 2.66 -4.69 13.98
N PHE A 105 2.19 -3.60 14.59
CA PHE A 105 2.61 -2.25 14.20
C PHE A 105 4.11 -2.02 14.37
N ARG A 106 4.71 -2.50 15.48
CA ARG A 106 6.18 -2.42 15.68
C ARG A 106 6.95 -3.15 14.58
N LYS A 107 6.47 -4.32 14.13
CA LYS A 107 7.08 -5.05 13.01
C LYS A 107 7.02 -4.26 11.71
N VAL A 108 5.87 -3.62 11.42
CA VAL A 108 5.73 -2.74 10.26
C VAL A 108 6.73 -1.58 10.32
N VAL A 109 6.79 -0.86 11.44
CA VAL A 109 7.75 0.25 11.64
C VAL A 109 9.21 -0.23 11.58
N GLY A 110 9.49 -1.43 12.08
CA GLY A 110 10.80 -2.07 11.98
C GLY A 110 11.22 -2.30 10.54
N SER A 111 10.30 -2.71 9.67
CA SER A 111 10.55 -2.90 8.22
C SER A 111 10.54 -1.60 7.39
N LEU A 112 10.31 -0.45 8.01
CA LEU A 112 10.41 0.83 7.33
C LEU A 112 11.86 1.32 7.40
N ALA A 113 12.42 1.72 6.26
CA ALA A 113 13.76 2.27 6.19
C ALA A 113 13.89 3.55 7.01
N GLN A 114 15.08 3.83 7.52
CA GLN A 114 15.39 5.14 8.10
C GLN A 114 15.14 6.25 7.06
N GLY A 115 14.39 7.28 7.44
CA GLY A 115 13.95 8.34 6.54
C GLY A 115 12.75 8.00 5.64
N GLY A 116 12.29 6.74 5.66
CA GLY A 116 11.12 6.26 4.94
C GLY A 116 9.80 6.79 5.49
N PHE A 117 8.72 6.54 4.74
CA PHE A 117 7.39 7.10 5.02
C PHE A 117 6.35 6.02 5.32
N LEU A 118 5.61 6.21 6.41
CA LEU A 118 4.39 5.46 6.73
C LEU A 118 3.18 6.32 6.40
N ILE A 119 2.27 5.81 5.57
CA ILE A 119 0.99 6.46 5.25
C ILE A 119 -0.16 5.60 5.78
N ILE A 120 -1.02 6.20 6.60
CA ILE A 120 -2.24 5.58 7.13
C ILE A 120 -3.49 6.25 6.53
N GLY A 121 -4.67 5.75 6.86
CA GLY A 121 -5.94 6.39 6.50
C GLY A 121 -6.09 7.77 7.14
N SER A 122 -6.71 8.71 6.43
CA SER A 122 -6.88 10.10 6.89
C SER A 122 -7.67 10.25 8.19
N HIS A 123 -8.48 9.24 8.54
CA HIS A 123 -9.27 9.19 9.77
C HIS A 123 -8.70 8.21 10.81
N GLU A 124 -7.58 7.56 10.50
CA GLU A 124 -6.94 6.59 11.38
C GLU A 124 -5.92 7.28 12.29
N LYS A 125 -5.60 6.62 13.42
CA LYS A 125 -4.56 7.06 14.36
C LYS A 125 -3.59 5.91 14.60
N LEU A 126 -2.35 6.25 14.93
CA LEU A 126 -1.37 5.24 15.36
C LEU A 126 -1.87 4.52 16.62
N PRO A 127 -1.58 3.21 16.80
CA PRO A 127 -2.05 2.47 17.97
C PRO A 127 -1.37 2.93 19.27
N PHE A 128 -0.22 3.60 19.15
CA PHE A 128 0.53 4.21 20.25
C PHE A 128 1.45 5.30 19.69
N GLU A 129 1.93 6.18 20.55
CA GLU A 129 2.96 7.15 20.19
C GLU A 129 4.31 6.46 20.00
N SER A 130 4.80 6.44 18.76
CA SER A 130 6.16 5.98 18.45
C SER A 130 7.10 7.19 18.48
N LYS A 131 8.26 7.04 19.14
CA LYS A 131 9.33 8.04 19.14
C LYS A 131 10.14 8.06 17.84
N ASP A 132 9.89 7.08 16.97
CA ASP A 132 10.63 6.84 15.73
C ASP A 132 9.90 7.46 14.55
N LEU A 133 8.61 7.78 14.71
CA LEU A 133 7.74 8.35 13.68
C LEU A 133 7.36 9.79 14.05
N VAL A 134 7.55 10.71 13.12
CA VAL A 134 7.08 12.10 13.24
C VAL A 134 6.10 12.45 12.13
N PRO A 135 5.01 13.20 12.40
CA PRO A 135 4.13 13.70 11.36
C PRO A 135 4.92 14.49 10.30
N PHE A 136 4.65 14.23 9.03
CA PHE A 136 5.32 14.89 7.91
C PHE A 136 4.45 16.00 7.32
N SER A 137 5.04 17.19 7.12
CA SER A 137 4.39 18.33 6.48
C SER A 137 3.05 18.75 7.12
N GLY A 138 2.92 18.59 8.45
CA GLY A 138 1.69 18.91 9.19
C GLY A 138 0.53 17.95 8.97
N GLN A 139 0.72 16.87 8.20
CA GLN A 139 -0.31 15.87 7.97
C GLN A 139 -0.28 14.82 9.08
N THR A 140 -1.45 14.49 9.63
CA THR A 140 -1.60 13.53 10.74
C THR A 140 -1.64 12.08 10.29
N TYR A 141 -1.62 11.83 8.99
CA TYR A 141 -1.70 10.49 8.39
C TYR A 141 -0.48 10.12 7.53
N ILE A 142 0.53 11.00 7.47
CA ILE A 142 1.83 10.72 6.87
C ILE A 142 2.89 10.90 7.94
N PHE A 143 3.69 9.88 8.16
CA PHE A 143 4.76 9.88 9.16
C PHE A 143 6.09 9.57 8.51
N LYS A 144 7.15 10.27 8.91
CA LYS A 144 8.52 9.97 8.52
C LYS A 144 9.24 9.23 9.65
N LYS A 145 9.96 8.15 9.33
CA LYS A 145 10.84 7.46 10.27
C LYS A 145 12.13 8.26 10.45
N ILE A 146 12.46 8.59 11.69
CA ILE A 146 13.62 9.43 12.05
C ILE A 146 14.65 8.72 12.90
N ARG A 147 14.37 7.51 13.40
CA ARG A 147 15.29 6.71 14.23
C ARG A 147 15.16 5.22 13.89
N GLU A 148 16.25 4.48 14.14
CA GLU A 148 16.27 3.01 14.16
C GLU A 148 15.71 2.45 15.47
#